data_AF-A0A6L9Z3W4-F1
#
_entry.id   AF-A0A6L9Z3W4-F1
#
_cell.length_a   1.000
_cell.length_b   1.000
_cell.length_c   1.000
_cell.angle_alpha   90.00
_cell.angle_beta   90.00
_cell.angle_gamma   90.00
#
_symmetry.space_group_name_H-M   'P 1'
#
loop_
_entity.id
_entity.type
_entity.pdbx_description
1 polymer ?
#
loop_
_entity_poly.entity_id
_entity_poly.type
_entity_poly.pdbx_seq_one_letter_code
_entity_poly.pdbx_strand_id
1 'polypeptide(L)' 'MTPAQFEADPATARSVVACIIRRELDIELTDSGNNEMIAVRRTACWWMTGQPSGCNSGPTADYVQRVMGFYQQYRSTNL' A
#
# COMPACT_ATOMS: atom_id res chain seq x y z
N MET A 1 11.60 -15.36 14.08
CA MET A 1 12.74 -14.75 13.36
C MET A 1 13.12 -13.45 14.07
N THR A 2 14.39 -13.06 14.03
CA THR A 2 14.84 -11.73 14.46
C THR A 2 14.60 -10.70 13.34
N PRO A 3 14.67 -9.38 13.61
CA PRO A 3 14.58 -8.36 12.57
C PRO A 3 15.60 -8.56 11.45
N ALA A 4 16.87 -8.84 11.78
CA ALA A 4 17.91 -9.11 10.79
C ALA A 4 17.61 -10.35 9.93
N GLN A 5 17.01 -11.39 10.50
CA GLN A 5 16.58 -12.57 9.73
C GLN A 5 15.41 -12.25 8.80
N PHE A 6 14.49 -11.37 9.21
CA PHE A 6 13.38 -10.92 8.36
C PHE A 6 13.88 -10.07 7.19
N GLU A 7 14.79 -9.12 7.45
CA GLU A 7 15.41 -8.28 6.41
C GLU A 7 16.23 -9.12 5.42
N ALA A 8 16.90 -10.16 5.89
CA ALA A 8 17.68 -11.07 5.07
C ALA A 8 16.83 -12.09 4.27
N ASP A 9 15.52 -12.19 4.50
CA ASP A 9 14.62 -13.10 3.80
C ASP A 9 13.53 -12.33 3.02
N PRO A 10 13.80 -11.97 1.75
CA PRO A 10 12.84 -11.27 0.91
C PRO A 10 11.54 -12.04 0.66
N ALA A 11 11.56 -13.38 0.70
CA ALA A 11 10.37 -14.18 0.45
C ALA A 11 9.41 -14.07 1.63
N THR A 12 9.93 -14.23 2.85
CA THR A 12 9.18 -14.02 4.08
C THR A 12 8.72 -12.57 4.21
N ALA A 13 9.60 -11.59 3.93
CA ALA A 13 9.24 -10.18 3.97
C ALA A 13 8.07 -9.83 3.04
N ARG A 14 8.10 -10.30 1.79
CA ARG A 14 7.00 -10.11 0.84
C ARG A 14 5.70 -10.76 1.31
N SER A 15 5.76 -11.96 1.88
CA SER A 15 4.57 -12.66 2.38
C SER A 15 3.89 -11.89 3.52
N VAL A 16 4.67 -11.42 4.48
CA VAL A 16 4.17 -10.64 5.63
C VAL A 16 3.61 -9.29 5.17
N VAL A 17 4.34 -8.55 4.34
CA VAL A 17 3.86 -7.26 3.81
C VAL A 17 2.58 -7.45 3.00
N ALA A 18 2.52 -8.46 2.12
CA ALA A 18 1.31 -8.74 1.35
C ALA A 18 0.11 -9.10 2.24
N CYS A 19 0.32 -9.80 3.36
CA CYS A 19 -0.74 -10.09 4.32
C CYS A 19 -1.31 -8.81 4.95
N ILE A 20 -0.44 -7.91 5.42
CA ILE A 20 -0.84 -6.65 6.03
C ILE A 20 -1.56 -5.74 5.02
N ILE A 21 -0.98 -5.60 3.82
CA ILE A 21 -1.55 -4.76 2.76
C ILE A 21 -2.89 -5.28 2.28
N ARG A 22 -3.09 -6.61 2.14
CA ARG A 22 -4.41 -7.16 1.77
C ARG A 22 -5.48 -6.79 2.79
N ARG A 23 -5.20 -6.99 4.08
CA ARG A 23 -6.14 -6.64 5.15
C ARG A 23 -6.53 -5.16 5.09
N GLU A 24 -5.55 -4.27 4.97
CA GLU A 24 -5.83 -2.83 4.94
C GLU A 24 -6.54 -2.42 3.65
N LEU A 25 -6.16 -3.01 2.52
CA LEU A 25 -6.81 -2.75 1.24
C LEU A 25 -8.28 -3.16 1.24
N ASP A 26 -8.63 -4.29 1.87
CA ASP A 26 -10.04 -4.74 1.97
C ASP A 26 -10.89 -3.76 2.79
N ILE A 27 -10.32 -3.20 3.87
CA ILE A 27 -10.95 -2.16 4.68
C ILE A 27 -11.16 -0.90 3.83
N GLU A 28 -10.10 -0.40 3.20
CA GLU A 28 -10.17 0.83 2.41
C GLU A 28 -11.00 0.67 1.12
N LEU A 29 -11.14 -0.54 0.59
CA LEU A 29 -12.04 -0.85 -0.52
C LEU A 29 -13.50 -0.71 -0.09
N THR A 30 -13.84 -1.23 1.09
CA THR A 30 -15.17 -1.05 1.67
C THR A 30 -15.46 0.42 1.95
N ASP A 31 -14.54 1.12 2.62
CA ASP A 31 -14.69 2.51 3.03
C ASP A 31 -14.67 3.52 1.87
N SER A 32 -14.13 3.12 0.72
CA SER A 32 -14.14 3.91 -0.51
C SER A 32 -15.35 3.64 -1.41
N GLY A 33 -16.31 2.83 -0.96
CA GLY A 33 -17.47 2.45 -1.77
C GLY A 33 -17.07 1.59 -2.97
N ASN A 34 -16.11 0.68 -2.79
CA ASN A 34 -15.51 -0.18 -3.80
C ASN A 34 -14.73 0.57 -4.90
N ASN A 35 -14.25 1.79 -4.63
CA ASN A 35 -13.38 2.50 -5.56
C ASN A 35 -11.92 2.07 -5.35
N GLU A 36 -11.49 1.09 -6.15
CA GLU A 36 -10.15 0.50 -6.13
C GLU A 36 -9.01 1.53 -6.12
N MET A 37 -9.10 2.61 -6.92
CA MET A 37 -8.04 3.63 -6.98
C MET A 37 -7.99 4.48 -5.72
N ILE A 38 -9.14 4.78 -5.12
CA ILE A 38 -9.22 5.47 -3.83
C ILE A 38 -8.69 4.55 -2.73
N ALA A 39 -9.06 3.26 -2.75
CA ALA A 39 -8.61 2.27 -1.77
C ALA A 39 -7.08 2.17 -1.77
N VAL A 40 -6.45 1.98 -2.94
CA VAL A 40 -4.98 1.91 -3.06
C VAL A 40 -4.31 3.19 -2.56
N ARG A 41 -4.85 4.36 -2.90
CA ARG A 41 -4.33 5.64 -2.41
C ARG A 41 -4.40 5.73 -0.88
N ARG A 42 -5.52 5.35 -0.28
CA ARG A 42 -5.77 5.41 1.16
C ARG A 42 -4.89 4.40 1.92
N THR A 43 -4.78 3.18 1.43
CA THR A 43 -3.86 2.16 1.96
C THR A 43 -2.39 2.61 1.91
N ALA A 44 -1.97 3.26 0.81
CA ALA A 44 -0.61 3.81 0.70
C ALA A 44 -0.37 4.94 1.70
N CYS A 45 -1.38 5.78 1.98
CA CYS A 45 -1.28 6.81 3.00
C CYS A 45 -1.17 6.18 4.40
N TRP A 46 -2.03 5.20 4.70
CA TRP A 46 -2.02 4.48 5.96
C TRP A 46 -0.69 3.80 6.24
N TRP A 47 -0.05 3.21 5.23
CA TRP A 47 1.25 2.57 5.38
C TRP A 47 2.32 3.52 5.94
N MET A 48 2.27 4.81 5.56
CA MET A 48 3.24 5.80 5.98
C MET A 48 2.89 6.48 7.30
N THR A 49 1.60 6.61 7.63
CA THR A 49 1.13 7.51 8.70
C THR A 49 0.25 6.84 9.74
N GLY A 50 -0.22 5.62 9.49
CA GLY A 50 -1.30 4.96 10.25
C GLY A 50 -2.68 5.57 10.01
N GLN A 51 -2.85 6.49 9.06
CA GLN A 51 -4.12 7.13 8.72
C GLN A 51 -4.39 7.05 7.21
N PRO A 52 -5.64 6.80 6.78
CA PRO A 52 -5.97 6.68 5.35
C PRO A 52 -5.98 8.01 4.59
N SER A 53 -5.79 9.13 5.30
CA SER A 53 -5.83 10.48 4.75
C SER A 53 -4.75 11.38 5.37
N GLY A 54 -4.62 12.60 4.85
CA GLY A 54 -3.58 13.56 5.27
C GLY A 54 -2.32 13.54 4.39
N CYS A 55 -2.18 12.58 3.47
CA CYS A 55 -1.05 12.51 2.52
C CYS A 55 -1.28 13.37 1.26
N ASN A 56 -1.56 14.65 1.44
CA ASN A 56 -1.83 15.59 0.33
C ASN A 56 -0.65 16.48 -0.03
N SER A 57 0.39 16.54 0.82
CA SER A 57 1.62 17.29 0.57
C SER A 57 2.83 16.63 1.23
N GLY A 58 4.03 17.07 0.84
CA GLY A 58 5.29 16.63 1.43
C GLY A 58 5.65 15.16 1.13
N PRO A 59 6.59 14.59 1.89
CA PRO A 59 7.15 13.28 1.59
C PRO A 59 6.14 12.13 1.56
N THR A 60 5.05 12.23 2.34
CA THR A 60 3.99 11.21 2.35
C THR A 60 3.16 11.26 1.07
N ALA A 61 2.91 12.45 0.51
CA ALA A 61 2.27 12.57 -0.80
C ALA A 61 3.17 12.02 -1.91
N ASP A 62 4.47 12.28 -1.88
CA ASP A 62 5.43 11.74 -2.87
C ASP A 62 5.49 10.21 -2.82
N TYR A 63 5.41 9.62 -1.62
CA TYR A 63 5.29 8.18 -1.46
C TYR A 63 3.99 7.64 -2.09
N VAL A 64 2.85 8.23 -1.75
CA VAL A 64 1.54 7.81 -2.28
C VAL A 64 1.51 7.93 -3.81
N GLN A 65 2.05 9.00 -4.38
CA GLN A 65 2.14 9.17 -5.83
C GLN A 65 2.96 8.07 -6.50
N ARG A 66 4.10 7.68 -5.93
CA ARG A 66 4.91 6.56 -6.45
C ARG A 66 4.14 5.24 -6.42
N VAL A 67 3.46 4.92 -5.32
CA VAL A 67 2.63 3.71 -5.21
C VAL A 67 1.52 3.71 -6.27
N MET A 68 0.82 4.84 -6.44
CA MET A 68 -0.23 4.98 -7.45
C MET A 68 0.32 4.79 -8.86
N GLY A 69 1.50 5.33 -9.16
CA GLY A 69 2.18 5.13 -10.44
C GLY A 69 2.49 3.66 -10.72
N PHE A 70 3.09 2.94 -9.75
CA PHE A 70 3.36 1.51 -9.87
C PHE A 70 2.08 0.69 -10.06
N TYR A 71 1.03 1.02 -9.31
CA TYR A 71 -0.24 0.31 -9.40
C TYR A 71 -0.93 0.50 -10.76
N GLN A 72 -0.95 1.73 -11.28
CA GLN A 72 -1.49 2.02 -12.61
C GLN A 72 -0.70 1.30 -13.70
N GLN A 73 0.63 1.28 -13.62
CA GLN A 73 1.48 0.54 -14.54
C GLN A 73 1.22 -0.98 -14.47
N TYR A 74 1.07 -1.53 -13.27
CA TYR A 74 0.75 -2.94 -13.10
C TYR A 74 -0.61 -3.28 -13.74
N ARG A 75 -1.62 -2.43 -13.54
CA ARG A 75 -2.93 -2.61 -14.18
C ARG A 75 -2.86 -2.54 -15.69
N SER A 76 -2.16 -1.58 -16.27
CA SER A 76 -2.08 -1.45 -17.73
C SER A 76 -1.31 -2.60 -18.40
N THR A 77 -0.42 -3.28 -17.67
CA THR A 77 0.40 -4.39 -18.20
C THR A 77 -0.17 -5.77 -17.94
N ASN A 78 -1.18 -5.91 -17.07
CA ASN A 78 -1.80 -7.18 -16.70
C ASN A 78 -3.33 -7.21 -16.96
N LEU A 79 -3.80 -6.31 -17.83
CA LEU A 79 -5.13 -6.34 -18.45
C LEU A 79 -5.00 -6.84 -19.88
#